data_AF-A0A2S7QQF2-F1
#
_entry.id   AF-A0A2S7QQF2-F1
#
_cell.length_a   1.000
_cell.length_b   1.000
_cell.length_c   1.000
_cell.angle_alpha   90.00
_cell.angle_beta   90.00
_cell.angle_gamma   90.00
#
_symmetry.space_group_name_H-M   'P 1'
#
loop_
_entity.id
_entity.type
_entity.pdbx_description
1 polymer ?
#
loop_
_entity_poly.entity_id
_entity_poly.type
_entity_poly.pdbx_seq_one_letter_code
_entity_poly.pdbx_strand_id
1 'polypeptide(L)'
;MTYYCYPCDRSFVSQNSYNQHVNNSSAHRQSYDYYSEEEPEPEFECDACYSRFYTSKSREQHHAASHRDRYCVPCKRMFMNANNLMQHQHSRAHVGSTLKCPFCSATSATASGVVIHLESGSCSSGVNRQKINAEIRRLDQNHVITNRLLTYPSSSTTTTATNRSWNGYAYECYLCSRQTASLDALNKHLNSPAHEQNVSISTSFGLRFFGSLEVPY
;
A
#
# COMPACT_ATOMS: atom_id res chain seq x y z
N MET A 1 -34.77 -27.46 -24.32
CA MET A 1 -33.52 -28.27 -24.36
C MET A 1 -32.43 -27.36 -24.92
N THR A 2 -31.33 -27.17 -24.20
CA THR A 2 -30.23 -26.28 -24.63
C THR A 2 -29.05 -27.11 -25.11
N TYR A 3 -28.39 -26.67 -26.18
CA TYR A 3 -27.29 -27.38 -26.83
C TYR A 3 -26.00 -26.64 -26.52
N TYR A 4 -25.02 -27.31 -25.93
CA TYR A 4 -23.81 -26.67 -25.43
C TYR A 4 -22.58 -27.17 -26.19
N CYS A 5 -21.76 -26.23 -26.66
CA CYS A 5 -20.52 -26.51 -27.36
C CYS A 5 -19.35 -26.41 -26.37
N TYR A 6 -18.78 -27.54 -25.97
CA TYR A 6 -17.68 -27.61 -25.01
C TYR A 6 -16.40 -26.90 -25.51
N PRO A 7 -15.93 -27.09 -26.76
CA PRO A 7 -14.70 -26.43 -27.21
C PRO A 7 -14.80 -24.89 -27.29
N CYS A 8 -16.02 -24.36 -27.44
CA CYS A 8 -16.26 -22.93 -27.63
C CYS A 8 -16.93 -22.26 -26.41
N ASP A 9 -17.25 -23.01 -25.36
CA ASP A 9 -17.97 -22.55 -24.16
C ASP A 9 -19.19 -21.67 -24.49
N ARG A 10 -20.09 -22.22 -25.33
CA ARG A 10 -21.28 -21.51 -25.81
C ARG A 10 -22.52 -22.39 -25.75
N SER A 11 -23.60 -21.82 -25.23
CA SER A 11 -24.93 -22.42 -25.22
C SER A 11 -25.80 -21.89 -26.37
N PHE A 12 -26.59 -22.79 -26.94
CA PHE A 12 -27.45 -22.55 -28.09
C PHE A 12 -28.87 -22.97 -27.73
N VAL A 13 -29.83 -22.12 -28.09
CA VAL A 13 -31.26 -22.30 -27.78
C VAL A 13 -31.94 -23.35 -28.65
N SER A 14 -31.30 -23.77 -29.75
CA SER A 14 -31.81 -24.79 -30.66
C SER A 14 -30.69 -25.64 -31.28
N GLN A 15 -31.00 -26.89 -31.64
CA GLN A 15 -30.08 -27.80 -32.32
C GLN A 15 -29.58 -27.20 -33.63
N ASN A 16 -30.46 -26.51 -34.37
CA ASN A 16 -30.11 -25.88 -35.64
C ASN A 16 -29.05 -24.78 -35.46
N SER A 17 -29.18 -23.94 -34.43
CA SER A 17 -28.15 -22.92 -34.11
C SER A 17 -26.83 -23.52 -33.66
N TYR A 18 -26.86 -24.66 -32.94
CA TYR A 18 -25.66 -25.41 -32.58
C TYR A 18 -24.98 -26.01 -33.83
N ASN A 19 -25.73 -26.67 -34.70
CA ASN A 19 -25.20 -27.29 -35.92
C ASN A 19 -24.58 -26.25 -36.87
N GLN A 20 -25.22 -25.08 -37.03
CA GLN A 20 -24.66 -23.99 -37.82
C GLN A 20 -23.34 -23.47 -37.23
N HIS A 21 -23.24 -23.40 -35.90
CA HIS A 21 -22.00 -23.00 -35.24
C HIS A 21 -20.87 -24.01 -35.49
N VAL A 22 -21.13 -25.30 -35.35
CA VAL A 22 -20.14 -26.36 -35.57
C VAL A 22 -19.70 -26.39 -37.04
N ASN A 23 -20.62 -26.31 -37.99
CA ASN A 23 -20.28 -26.41 -39.42
C ASN A 23 -19.54 -25.19 -39.97
N ASN A 24 -19.80 -24.00 -39.45
CA ASN A 24 -19.24 -22.75 -40.00
C ASN A 24 -18.04 -22.22 -39.22
N SER A 25 -17.75 -22.74 -38.02
CA SER A 25 -16.62 -22.25 -37.23
C SER A 25 -15.32 -22.90 -37.69
N SER A 26 -14.30 -22.08 -37.95
CA SER A 26 -12.93 -22.55 -38.15
C SER A 26 -12.38 -23.35 -36.96
N ALA A 27 -12.95 -23.16 -35.76
CA ALA A 27 -12.59 -23.91 -34.55
C ALA A 27 -13.04 -25.38 -34.60
N HIS A 28 -14.02 -25.70 -35.44
CA HIS A 28 -14.55 -27.05 -35.66
C HIS A 28 -14.26 -27.57 -37.08
N ARG A 29 -13.46 -26.82 -37.84
CA ARG A 29 -13.19 -27.10 -39.26
C ARG A 29 -12.04 -28.09 -39.42
N GLN A 30 -12.16 -29.30 -38.86
CA GLN A 30 -11.33 -30.44 -39.25
C GLN A 30 -12.13 -31.75 -39.34
N SER A 31 -11.89 -32.38 -40.50
CA SER A 31 -12.21 -33.71 -41.02
C SER A 31 -12.78 -34.75 -40.07
N TYR A 32 -13.89 -35.33 -40.52
CA TYR A 32 -14.37 -36.67 -40.22
C TYR A 32 -13.23 -37.69 -40.39
N ASP A 33 -12.75 -38.27 -39.29
CA ASP A 33 -12.35 -39.68 -39.13
C ASP A 33 -11.65 -39.81 -37.77
N TYR A 34 -11.93 -40.93 -37.07
CA TYR A 34 -11.43 -41.34 -35.75
C TYR A 34 -12.36 -41.03 -34.56
N TYR A 35 -13.32 -41.94 -34.32
CA TYR A 35 -13.94 -42.10 -33.00
C TYR A 35 -12.89 -42.70 -32.05
N SER A 36 -12.25 -41.82 -31.27
CA SER A 36 -11.64 -42.19 -29.98
C SER A 36 -12.76 -42.15 -28.95
N GLU A 37 -13.04 -43.27 -28.28
CA GLU A 37 -14.08 -43.40 -27.25
C GLU A 37 -13.72 -42.69 -25.93
N GLU A 38 -12.53 -42.09 -25.84
CA GLU A 38 -12.09 -41.33 -24.67
C GLU A 38 -12.53 -39.87 -24.80
N GLU A 39 -13.60 -39.52 -24.07
CA GLU A 39 -13.96 -38.13 -23.79
C GLU A 39 -12.72 -37.41 -23.23
N PRO A 40 -12.30 -36.26 -23.78
CA PRO A 40 -11.13 -35.57 -23.27
C PRO A 40 -11.34 -35.25 -21.79
N GLU A 41 -10.34 -35.47 -20.94
CA GLU A 41 -10.42 -35.07 -19.54
C GLU A 41 -10.12 -33.57 -19.39
N PRO A 42 -10.80 -32.84 -18.49
CA PRO A 42 -10.50 -31.44 -18.26
C PRO A 42 -9.15 -31.28 -17.56
N GLU A 43 -8.19 -30.69 -18.28
CA GLU A 43 -6.81 -30.49 -17.84
C GLU A 43 -6.61 -29.27 -16.92
N PHE A 44 -7.51 -28.27 -16.99
CA PHE A 44 -7.31 -27.00 -16.29
C PHE A 44 -8.15 -26.94 -15.01
N GLU A 45 -7.51 -27.17 -13.86
CA GLU A 45 -8.16 -27.07 -12.55
C GLU A 45 -8.06 -25.67 -11.94
N CYS A 46 -9.02 -25.35 -11.07
CA CYS A 46 -9.00 -24.15 -10.25
C CYS A 46 -8.19 -24.36 -8.97
N ASP A 47 -7.30 -23.41 -8.63
CA ASP A 47 -6.46 -23.52 -7.42
C ASP A 47 -7.24 -23.32 -6.10
N ALA A 48 -8.48 -22.84 -6.17
CA ALA A 48 -9.28 -22.44 -5.02
C ALA A 48 -10.55 -23.29 -4.81
N CYS A 49 -10.94 -24.12 -5.78
CA CYS A 49 -12.10 -25.00 -5.69
C CYS A 49 -11.95 -26.22 -6.60
N TYR A 50 -12.90 -27.15 -6.54
CA TYR A 50 -12.86 -28.40 -7.32
C TYR A 50 -13.30 -28.26 -8.79
N SER A 51 -13.49 -27.03 -9.30
CA SER A 51 -13.92 -26.81 -10.68
C SER A 51 -12.80 -27.11 -11.66
N ARG A 52 -13.10 -27.90 -12.70
CA ARG A 52 -12.18 -28.26 -13.78
C ARG A 52 -12.71 -27.78 -15.12
N PHE A 53 -11.80 -27.43 -16.01
CA PHE A 53 -12.09 -26.76 -17.26
C PHE A 53 -11.28 -27.36 -18.42
N TYR A 54 -11.84 -27.29 -19.63
CA TYR A 54 -11.20 -27.79 -20.84
C TYR A 54 -10.22 -26.79 -21.47
N THR A 55 -10.29 -25.52 -21.06
CA THR A 55 -9.37 -24.49 -21.56
C THR A 55 -8.86 -23.60 -20.43
N SER A 56 -7.63 -23.08 -20.58
CA SER A 56 -7.09 -22.08 -19.66
C SER A 56 -7.98 -20.82 -19.60
N LYS A 57 -8.60 -20.43 -20.72
CA LYS A 57 -9.47 -19.26 -20.80
C LYS A 57 -10.73 -19.40 -19.94
N SER A 58 -11.41 -20.55 -20.02
CA SER A 58 -12.61 -20.82 -19.20
C SER A 58 -12.26 -20.84 -17.71
N ARG A 59 -11.09 -21.38 -17.33
CA ARG A 59 -10.59 -21.31 -15.95
C ARG A 59 -10.31 -19.87 -15.51
N GLU A 60 -9.64 -19.07 -16.34
CA GLU A 60 -9.38 -17.65 -16.04
C GLU A 60 -10.67 -16.85 -15.86
N GLN A 61 -11.67 -17.08 -16.70
CA GLN A 61 -13.00 -16.47 -16.55
C GLN A 61 -13.69 -16.90 -15.24
N HIS A 62 -13.59 -18.19 -14.89
CA HIS A 62 -14.08 -18.68 -13.61
C HIS A 62 -13.36 -18.02 -12.42
N HIS A 63 -12.03 -17.90 -12.46
CA HIS A 63 -11.27 -17.20 -11.40
C HIS A 63 -11.73 -15.75 -11.24
N ALA A 64 -11.93 -15.03 -12.35
CA ALA A 64 -12.40 -13.64 -12.31
C ALA A 64 -13.84 -13.49 -11.78
N ALA A 65 -14.72 -14.45 -12.09
CA ALA A 65 -16.14 -14.40 -11.69
C ALA A 65 -16.38 -14.91 -10.26
N SER A 66 -15.74 -16.01 -9.88
CA SER A 66 -16.05 -16.77 -8.65
C SER A 66 -15.06 -16.52 -7.51
N HIS A 67 -13.85 -16.04 -7.82
CA HIS A 67 -12.77 -15.84 -6.84
C HIS A 67 -12.24 -14.40 -6.86
N ARG A 68 -13.10 -13.42 -7.14
CA ARG A 68 -12.72 -11.99 -7.18
C ARG A 68 -12.08 -11.46 -5.89
N ASP A 69 -12.37 -12.10 -4.77
CA ASP A 69 -11.83 -11.77 -3.44
C ASP A 69 -10.37 -12.23 -3.28
N ARG A 70 -9.89 -13.13 -4.14
CA ARG A 70 -8.58 -13.79 -4.02
C ARG A 70 -7.80 -13.86 -5.33
N TYR A 71 -8.38 -13.47 -6.45
CA TYR A 71 -7.75 -13.52 -7.76
C TYR A 71 -7.42 -12.12 -8.29
N CYS A 72 -6.16 -11.92 -8.67
CA CYS A 72 -5.72 -10.73 -9.36
C CYS A 72 -5.79 -10.95 -10.88
N VAL A 73 -6.75 -10.31 -11.56
CA VAL A 73 -6.94 -10.43 -13.01
C VAL A 73 -5.74 -9.91 -13.81
N PRO A 74 -5.18 -8.70 -13.54
CA PRO A 74 -4.06 -8.20 -14.35
C PRO A 74 -2.79 -9.04 -14.22
N CYS A 75 -2.53 -9.61 -13.04
CA CYS A 75 -1.37 -10.48 -12.82
C CYS A 75 -1.67 -11.96 -13.02
N LYS A 76 -2.92 -12.31 -13.37
CA LYS A 76 -3.45 -13.67 -13.51
C LYS A 76 -3.06 -14.60 -12.34
N ARG A 77 -3.14 -14.10 -11.11
CA ARG A 77 -2.59 -14.79 -9.92
C ARG A 77 -3.63 -15.01 -8.85
N MET A 78 -3.71 -16.24 -8.34
CA MET A 78 -4.53 -16.61 -7.19
C MET A 78 -3.76 -16.38 -5.87
N PHE A 79 -4.47 -15.92 -4.84
CA PHE A 79 -3.96 -15.69 -3.49
C PHE A 79 -4.75 -16.53 -2.47
N MET A 80 -4.09 -16.88 -1.36
CA MET A 80 -4.72 -17.72 -0.34
C MET A 80 -5.94 -17.07 0.33
N ASN A 81 -5.96 -15.74 0.45
CA ASN A 81 -7.02 -14.97 1.10
C ASN A 81 -7.06 -13.52 0.59
N ALA A 82 -8.13 -12.81 0.95
CA ALA A 82 -8.38 -11.44 0.52
C ALA A 82 -7.34 -10.42 1.03
N ASN A 83 -6.79 -10.64 2.23
CA ASN A 83 -5.74 -9.77 2.77
C ASN A 83 -4.46 -9.83 1.91
N ASN A 84 -4.07 -11.02 1.46
CA ASN A 84 -2.90 -11.19 0.61
C ASN A 84 -3.11 -10.56 -0.78
N LEU A 85 -4.32 -10.67 -1.35
CA LEU A 85 -4.68 -9.98 -2.58
C LEU A 85 -4.60 -8.45 -2.40
N MET A 86 -5.15 -7.92 -1.31
CA MET A 86 -5.13 -6.49 -1.00
C MET A 86 -3.69 -5.97 -0.89
N GLN A 87 -2.82 -6.67 -0.15
CA GLN A 87 -1.40 -6.29 -0.06
C GLN A 87 -0.71 -6.32 -1.42
N HIS A 88 -1.01 -7.32 -2.26
CA HIS A 88 -0.48 -7.39 -3.62
C HIS A 88 -0.94 -6.21 -4.49
N GLN A 89 -2.23 -5.85 -4.42
CA GLN A 89 -2.79 -4.70 -5.14
C GLN A 89 -2.18 -3.37 -4.70
N HIS A 90 -1.73 -3.25 -3.45
CA HIS A 90 -1.04 -2.07 -2.94
C HIS A 90 0.48 -2.11 -3.14
N SER A 91 1.00 -3.21 -3.68
CA SER A 91 2.42 -3.37 -3.93
C SER A 91 2.85 -2.67 -5.24
N ARG A 92 4.16 -2.64 -5.46
CA ARG A 92 4.77 -2.13 -6.70
C ARG A 92 4.24 -2.80 -7.97
N ALA A 93 3.66 -4.00 -7.86
CA ALA A 93 3.08 -4.72 -9.00
C ALA A 93 1.90 -3.97 -9.66
N HIS A 94 1.20 -3.10 -8.91
CA HIS A 94 0.02 -2.37 -9.41
C HIS A 94 0.12 -0.86 -9.23
N VAL A 95 0.64 -0.38 -8.10
CA VAL A 95 0.62 1.06 -7.77
C VAL A 95 1.71 1.86 -8.50
N GLY A 96 2.74 1.18 -9.03
CA GLY A 96 3.89 1.87 -9.59
C GLY A 96 4.76 2.51 -8.50
N SER A 97 6.07 2.58 -8.75
CA SER A 97 7.09 2.72 -7.71
C SER A 97 7.72 4.11 -7.63
N THR A 98 6.98 5.19 -7.86
CA THR A 98 7.57 6.53 -7.82
C THR A 98 6.57 7.63 -7.45
N LEU A 99 6.67 8.12 -6.22
CA LEU A 99 6.12 9.40 -5.81
C LEU A 99 7.04 10.52 -6.30
N LYS A 100 6.47 11.51 -6.98
CA LYS A 100 7.20 12.69 -7.43
C LYS A 100 7.31 13.70 -6.30
N CYS A 101 8.50 14.28 -6.12
CA CYS A 101 8.67 15.41 -5.21
C CYS A 101 7.83 16.61 -5.72
N PRO A 102 7.02 17.27 -4.87
CA PRO A 102 6.20 18.40 -5.32
C PRO A 102 7.03 19.65 -5.63
N PHE A 103 8.29 19.71 -5.19
CA PHE A 103 9.15 20.90 -5.32
C PHE A 103 10.25 20.74 -6.36
N CYS A 104 10.45 19.54 -6.94
CA CYS A 104 11.45 19.30 -7.96
C CYS A 104 11.05 18.17 -8.92
N SER A 105 11.94 17.78 -9.83
CA SER A 105 11.70 16.68 -10.77
C SER A 105 12.07 15.30 -10.21
N ALA A 106 12.62 15.21 -9.00
CA ALA A 106 13.02 13.94 -8.40
C ALA A 106 11.81 13.03 -8.13
N THR A 107 12.03 11.73 -8.26
CA THR A 107 11.05 10.69 -7.94
C THR A 107 11.63 9.75 -6.90
N SER A 108 10.78 9.23 -6.02
CA SER A 108 11.18 8.37 -4.91
C SER A 108 10.18 7.23 -4.75
N ALA A 109 10.64 6.05 -4.37
CA ALA A 109 9.79 4.87 -4.39
C ALA A 109 8.77 4.78 -3.24
N THR A 110 8.89 5.64 -2.23
CA THR A 110 8.03 5.67 -1.04
C THR A 110 7.87 7.10 -0.54
N ALA A 111 6.85 7.34 0.29
CA ALA A 111 6.62 8.64 0.91
C ALA A 111 7.78 9.02 1.85
N SER A 112 8.30 8.05 2.61
CA SER A 112 9.49 8.24 3.45
C SER A 112 10.71 8.64 2.62
N GLY A 113 10.85 8.11 1.40
CA GLY A 113 11.92 8.52 0.48
C GLY A 113 11.81 9.99 0.06
N VAL A 114 10.59 10.48 -0.19
CA VAL A 114 10.35 11.91 -0.47
C VAL A 114 10.69 12.75 0.75
N VAL A 115 10.30 12.34 1.96
CA VAL A 115 10.62 13.07 3.21
C VAL A 115 12.14 13.17 3.41
N ILE A 116 12.86 12.05 3.30
CA ILE A 116 14.32 12.03 3.44
C ILE A 116 14.98 12.96 2.42
N HIS A 117 14.54 12.92 1.15
CA HIS A 117 15.03 13.80 0.09
C HIS A 117 14.87 15.28 0.43
N LEU A 118 13.76 15.65 1.06
CA LEU A 118 13.48 17.02 1.49
C LEU A 118 14.30 17.40 2.73
N GLU A 119 14.42 16.51 3.72
CA GLU A 119 15.13 16.82 4.96
C GLU A 119 16.65 16.89 4.77
N SER A 120 17.22 16.05 3.90
CA SER A 120 18.66 16.00 3.62
C SER A 120 19.19 17.23 2.87
N GLY A 121 18.31 18.09 2.36
CA GLY A 121 18.68 19.21 1.50
C GLY A 121 19.10 18.79 0.09
N SER A 122 18.84 17.55 -0.31
CA SER A 122 19.11 17.05 -1.67
C SER A 122 18.09 17.56 -2.71
N CYS A 123 17.09 18.31 -2.28
CA CYS A 123 16.09 18.91 -3.16
C CYS A 123 16.64 20.15 -3.87
N SER A 124 16.51 20.20 -5.20
CA SER A 124 16.95 21.34 -6.01
C SER A 124 16.18 22.63 -5.73
N SER A 125 14.98 22.55 -5.14
CA SER A 125 14.25 23.72 -4.63
C SER A 125 14.93 24.39 -3.43
N GLY A 126 15.96 23.75 -2.86
CA GLY A 126 16.65 24.21 -1.67
C GLY A 126 15.85 24.02 -0.37
N VAL A 127 14.79 23.22 -0.39
CA VAL A 127 14.09 22.76 0.83
C VAL A 127 15.02 21.83 1.61
N ASN A 128 15.11 22.05 2.93
CA ASN A 128 15.90 21.26 3.87
C ASN A 128 15.17 21.21 5.23
N ARG A 129 15.66 20.35 6.14
CA ARG A 129 15.09 20.18 7.49
C ARG A 129 14.92 21.50 8.25
N GLN A 130 15.88 22.43 8.14
CA GLN A 130 15.83 23.72 8.81
C GLN A 130 14.67 24.59 8.30
N LYS A 131 14.48 24.67 6.98
CA LYS A 131 13.35 25.39 6.37
C LYS A 131 12.01 24.76 6.70
N ILE A 132 11.93 23.43 6.67
CA ILE A 132 10.71 22.70 7.04
C ILE A 132 10.33 23.02 8.49
N ASN A 133 11.28 22.89 9.43
CA ASN A 133 11.04 23.19 10.84
C ASN A 133 10.70 24.66 11.07
N ALA A 134 11.32 25.59 10.32
CA ALA A 134 10.98 27.00 10.40
C ALA A 134 9.54 27.27 9.95
N GLU A 135 9.10 26.64 8.87
CA GLU A 135 7.74 26.81 8.34
C GLU A 135 6.70 26.17 9.25
N ILE A 136 6.99 24.99 9.82
CA ILE A 136 6.15 24.37 10.85
C ILE A 136 5.95 25.33 12.02
N ARG A 137 7.01 25.98 12.54
CA ARG A 137 6.87 26.96 13.63
C ARG A 137 5.99 28.16 13.25
N ARG A 138 6.06 28.61 11.99
CA ARG A 138 5.29 29.75 11.51
C ARG A 138 3.79 29.43 11.40
N LEU A 139 3.48 28.24 10.92
CA LEU A 139 2.13 27.79 10.62
C LEU A 139 1.44 27.14 11.83
N ASP A 140 2.17 26.37 12.62
CA ASP A 140 1.65 25.64 13.77
C ASP A 140 1.71 26.47 15.07
N GLN A 141 1.08 27.65 15.03
CA GLN A 141 1.06 28.58 16.17
C GLN A 141 0.26 28.02 17.37
N ASN A 142 -0.70 27.14 17.09
CA ASN A 142 -1.57 26.54 18.08
C ASN A 142 -1.05 25.18 18.60
N HIS A 143 0.10 24.70 18.11
CA HIS A 143 0.70 23.45 18.55
C HIS A 143 -0.20 22.23 18.31
N VAL A 144 -0.88 22.20 17.15
CA VAL A 144 -1.65 21.06 16.66
C VAL A 144 -0.69 19.98 16.13
N ILE A 145 0.46 20.38 15.61
CA ILE A 145 1.45 19.49 14.98
C ILE A 145 2.69 19.32 15.88
N THR A 146 3.10 20.36 16.61
CA THR A 146 4.31 20.42 17.44
C THR A 146 3.99 20.36 18.92
N ASN A 147 4.77 19.60 19.69
CA ASN A 147 4.65 19.58 21.14
C ASN A 147 5.29 20.83 21.77
N ARG A 148 4.59 21.46 22.72
CA ARG A 148 5.01 22.68 23.47
C ARG A 148 6.27 22.52 24.33
N LEU A 149 6.88 21.34 24.35
CA LEU A 149 7.92 20.97 25.31
C LEU A 149 9.33 21.37 24.89
N LEU A 150 9.52 21.84 23.65
CA LEU A 150 10.83 22.24 23.14
C LEU A 150 10.80 23.56 22.39
N THR A 151 11.84 24.36 22.63
CA THR A 151 12.21 25.45 21.72
C THR A 151 13.39 24.98 20.87
N TYR A 152 13.24 25.06 19.55
CA TYR A 152 14.33 24.89 18.59
C TYR A 152 14.85 26.28 18.22
N PRO A 153 15.93 26.80 18.83
CA PRO A 153 16.49 28.09 18.45
C PRO A 153 16.94 28.04 16.98
N SER A 154 16.68 29.14 16.27
CA SER A 154 16.71 29.28 14.81
C SER A 154 18.03 28.94 14.11
N SER A 155 19.09 28.65 14.86
CA SER A 155 20.47 28.56 14.36
C SER A 155 21.29 27.42 14.99
N SER A 156 20.69 26.55 15.80
CA SER A 156 21.44 25.51 16.53
C SER A 156 20.73 24.16 16.46
N THR A 157 21.51 23.08 16.27
CA THR A 157 21.10 21.68 16.41
C THR A 157 20.72 21.31 17.85
N THR A 158 20.88 22.23 18.78
CA THR A 158 20.65 22.08 20.21
C THR A 158 19.16 22.16 20.50
N THR A 159 18.62 21.06 21.00
CA THR A 159 17.24 21.00 21.50
C THR A 159 17.24 21.43 22.96
N THR A 160 16.48 22.47 23.31
CA THR A 160 16.44 23.00 24.68
C THR A 160 15.04 22.83 25.28
N ALA A 161 14.97 22.14 26.42
CA ALA A 161 13.79 22.04 27.27
C ALA A 161 13.55 23.36 28.00
N THR A 162 12.27 23.65 28.24
CA THR A 162 11.82 24.84 29.00
C THR A 162 11.20 24.41 30.33
N ASN A 163 10.88 25.37 31.20
CA ASN A 163 10.14 25.09 32.45
C ASN A 163 8.79 24.40 32.23
N ARG A 164 8.25 24.40 31.00
CA ARG A 164 7.02 23.67 30.64
C ARG A 164 7.19 22.16 30.62
N SER A 165 8.42 21.65 30.68
CA SER A 165 8.71 20.22 30.82
C SER A 165 8.52 19.68 32.24
N TRP A 166 8.15 20.54 33.19
CA TRP A 166 7.77 20.14 34.55
C TRP A 166 6.36 19.56 34.58
N ASN A 167 6.23 18.31 35.02
CA ASN A 167 4.94 17.60 35.11
C ASN A 167 4.28 17.68 36.50
N GLY A 168 4.83 18.50 37.41
CA GLY A 168 4.34 18.64 38.78
C GLY A 168 5.27 18.05 39.83
N TYR A 169 6.15 17.11 39.45
CA TYR A 169 7.05 16.41 40.36
C TYR A 169 8.49 16.25 39.82
N ALA A 170 8.67 16.24 38.51
CA ALA A 170 9.98 16.20 37.86
C ALA A 170 9.96 16.90 36.48
N TYR A 171 11.14 17.16 35.92
CA TYR A 171 11.28 17.52 34.51
C TYR A 171 11.29 16.23 33.67
N GLU A 172 10.33 16.07 32.77
CA GLU A 172 10.18 14.86 31.96
C GLU A 172 10.64 15.07 30.52
N CYS A 173 11.46 14.13 30.03
CA CYS A 173 11.87 14.05 28.65
C CYS A 173 10.74 13.47 27.80
N TYR A 174 10.19 14.23 26.86
CA TYR A 174 9.11 13.77 25.99
C TYR A 174 9.53 12.70 24.95
N LEU A 175 10.85 12.51 24.72
CA LEU A 175 11.36 11.49 23.78
C LEU A 175 11.46 10.09 24.39
N CYS A 176 11.66 10.00 25.72
CA CYS A 176 11.90 8.72 26.38
C CYS A 176 11.28 8.61 27.78
N SER A 177 10.47 9.59 28.20
CA SER A 177 9.84 9.72 29.51
C SER A 177 10.79 9.68 30.71
N ARG A 178 12.10 9.90 30.49
CA ARG A 178 13.08 10.01 31.57
C ARG A 178 12.80 11.27 32.39
N GLN A 179 12.77 11.11 33.70
CA GLN A 179 12.54 12.20 34.64
C GLN A 179 13.85 12.67 35.26
N THR A 180 14.03 13.98 35.38
CA THR A 180 15.18 14.62 36.01
C THR A 180 14.72 15.64 37.05
N ALA A 181 15.49 15.80 38.12
CA ALA A 181 15.17 16.73 39.20
C ALA A 181 15.39 18.21 38.82
N SER A 182 16.12 18.50 37.75
CA SER A 182 16.39 19.87 37.29
C SER A 182 16.28 20.02 35.77
N LEU A 183 15.97 21.24 35.34
CA LEU A 183 15.91 21.63 33.93
C LEU A 183 17.28 21.53 33.25
N ASP A 184 18.36 21.84 33.97
CA ASP A 184 19.74 21.70 33.47
C ASP A 184 20.09 20.22 33.20
N ALA A 185 19.67 19.32 34.09
CA ALA A 185 19.85 17.88 33.89
C ALA A 185 19.05 17.38 32.67
N LEU A 186 17.84 17.90 32.45
CA LEU A 186 17.04 17.57 31.26
C LEU A 186 17.71 18.09 29.98
N ASN A 187 18.22 19.32 29.99
CA ASN A 187 18.95 19.90 28.86
C ASN A 187 20.24 19.14 28.54
N LYS A 188 21.00 18.71 29.55
CA LYS A 188 22.17 17.83 29.36
C LYS A 188 21.78 16.48 28.77
N HIS A 189 20.66 15.90 29.21
CA HIS A 189 20.15 14.65 28.66
C HIS A 189 19.71 14.78 27.19
N LEU A 190 19.05 15.88 26.83
CA LEU A 190 18.61 16.15 25.45
C LEU A 190 19.77 16.39 24.47
N ASN A 191 20.88 16.94 24.97
CA ASN A 191 22.09 17.19 24.17
C ASN A 191 23.14 16.06 24.28
N SER A 192 22.77 14.93 24.86
CA SER A 192 23.60 13.72 24.97
C SER A 192 23.30 12.74 23.82
N PRO A 193 24.22 11.80 23.49
CA PRO A 193 23.98 10.73 22.51
C PRO A 193 22.78 9.83 22.81
N ALA A 194 22.13 10.00 23.96
CA ALA A 194 20.93 9.27 24.36
C ALA A 194 19.84 9.22 23.28
N HIS A 195 19.81 10.20 22.37
CA HIS A 195 18.86 10.26 21.25
C HIS A 195 19.51 10.30 19.86
N GLU A 196 20.82 10.07 19.71
CA GLU A 196 21.49 10.11 18.39
C GLU A 196 20.87 9.13 17.38
N GLN A 197 20.33 7.99 17.84
CA GLN A 197 19.61 7.03 17.01
C GLN A 197 18.09 7.33 16.88
N ASN A 198 17.52 8.15 17.76
CA ASN A 198 16.10 8.55 17.74
C ASN A 198 15.86 9.88 16.97
N VAL A 199 16.90 10.69 16.76
CA VAL A 199 16.83 11.92 15.94
C VAL A 199 16.73 11.60 14.44
N SER A 200 17.13 10.39 14.05
CA SER A 200 16.96 9.83 12.71
C SER A 200 15.59 9.16 12.48
N ILE A 201 14.78 9.01 13.53
CA ILE A 201 13.45 8.39 13.47
C ILE A 201 12.48 9.20 14.36
N SER A 202 12.28 10.48 14.05
CA SER A 202 11.01 11.15 14.38
C SER A 202 9.99 10.95 13.26
N THR A 203 9.92 9.73 12.74
CA THR A 203 8.69 9.17 12.15
C THR A 203 7.74 8.62 13.21
N SER A 204 7.91 8.98 14.49
CA SER A 204 6.78 9.04 15.42
C SER A 204 5.90 10.27 15.13
N PHE A 205 5.48 10.39 13.87
CA PHE A 205 4.07 10.62 13.60
C PHE A 205 3.34 9.48 14.32
N GLY A 206 3.04 9.71 15.60
CA GLY A 206 2.08 8.92 16.32
C GLY A 206 0.79 9.07 15.55
N LEU A 207 0.53 8.11 14.65
CA LEU A 207 -0.77 7.76 14.13
C LEU A 207 -1.66 7.45 15.34
N ARG A 208 -2.18 8.50 15.95
CA ARG A 208 -3.41 8.52 16.72
C ARG A 208 -4.21 9.67 16.14
N PHE A 209 -4.76 9.48 14.95
CA PHE A 209 -6.01 10.08 14.45
C PHE A 209 -6.21 9.66 12.98
N PHE A 210 -6.36 8.35 12.75
CA PHE A 210 -7.24 7.85 11.70
C PHE A 210 -8.15 6.82 12.37
N GLY A 211 -9.23 7.35 12.94
CA GLY A 211 -10.23 6.59 13.68
C GLY A 211 -11.28 7.57 14.17
N SER A 212 -12.41 7.59 13.46
CA SER A 212 -13.64 8.31 13.80
C SER A 212 -13.63 9.82 13.56
N LEU A 213 -13.66 10.23 12.28
CA LEU A 213 -14.54 11.33 11.90
C LEU A 213 -15.92 10.72 11.69
N GLU A 214 -16.68 10.61 12.79
CA GLU A 214 -18.14 10.57 12.69
C GLU A 214 -18.57 11.92 12.14
N VAL A 215 -19.34 11.84 11.06
CA VAL A 215 -20.07 12.97 10.48
C VAL A 215 -21.21 13.29 11.46
N PRO A 216 -21.27 14.48 12.07
CA PRO A 216 -22.48 14.90 12.75
C PRO A 216 -23.48 15.41 11.72
N TYR A 217 -24.58 14.65 11.61
CA TYR A 217 -25.93 14.94 11.08
C TYR A 217 -26.11 16.05 10.04
#